data_AF-A0A9D7XUJ4-F1
#
_entry.id   AF-A0A9D7XUJ4-F1
#
_cell.length_a   1.000
_cell.length_b   1.000
_cell.length_c   1.000
_cell.angle_alpha   90.00
_cell.angle_beta   90.00
_cell.angle_gamma   90.00
#
_symmetry.space_group_name_H-M   'P 1'
#
loop_
_entity.id
_entity.type
_entity.pdbx_description
1 polymer ?
#
loop_
_entity_poly.entity_id
_entity_poly.type
_entity_poly.pdbx_seq_one_letter_code
_entity_poly.pdbx_strand_id
1 'polypeptide(L)'
;MRTQPSFFFLVIVLFLSVTPGLQAAIEKELGNSLAYYRVTDPEADRTPVLDAIALRPALVLDLRSLSVSHGFVDALQIALARTPPPHAVRIVLLNATTSPVLVAALGQELPSVITLGPRSPSLSLDIAVAISNEDDLRAFNALATGTPVDKLINDSREKRRYDEAKLVQDHANGVTAPDSVLPAEAEDDTVKTEPTPSKKSPEAGKKAEPPPIIDLVLERAVQLHRSLLALKKL
;
A
#
# COMPACT_ATOMS: atom_id res chain seq x y z
N MET A 1 69.59 -29.86 -33.60
CA MET A 1 68.95 -29.37 -32.35
C MET A 1 67.71 -28.58 -32.74
N ARG A 2 66.51 -29.12 -32.49
CA ARG A 2 65.21 -28.47 -32.76
C ARG A 2 64.59 -28.13 -31.40
N THR A 3 64.27 -26.87 -31.16
CA THR A 3 63.57 -26.39 -29.97
C THR A 3 62.10 -26.14 -30.32
N GLN A 4 61.17 -26.76 -29.58
CA GLN A 4 59.73 -26.49 -29.65
C GLN A 4 59.36 -25.34 -28.70
N PRO A 5 58.35 -24.51 -29.02
CA PRO A 5 57.78 -23.58 -28.07
C PRO A 5 56.62 -24.23 -27.28
N SER A 6 56.68 -24.12 -25.96
CA SER A 6 55.62 -24.55 -25.04
C SER A 6 54.44 -23.58 -25.08
N PHE A 7 53.25 -24.09 -25.38
CA PHE A 7 51.99 -23.37 -25.23
C PHE A 7 51.62 -23.28 -23.74
N PHE A 8 51.57 -22.06 -23.20
CA PHE A 8 50.99 -21.78 -21.89
C PHE A 8 49.46 -21.65 -22.04
N PHE A 9 48.72 -22.57 -21.43
CA PHE A 9 47.26 -22.57 -21.37
C PHE A 9 46.82 -21.71 -20.16
N LEU A 10 46.31 -20.51 -20.41
CA LEU A 10 45.75 -19.62 -19.39
C LEU A 10 44.29 -20.04 -19.11
N VAL A 11 44.03 -20.63 -17.95
CA VAL A 11 42.67 -20.91 -17.47
C VAL A 11 42.14 -19.67 -16.75
N ILE A 12 41.22 -18.95 -17.40
CA ILE A 12 40.48 -17.84 -16.78
C ILE A 12 39.33 -18.43 -15.96
N VAL A 13 39.45 -18.38 -14.62
CA VAL A 13 38.36 -18.69 -13.70
C VAL A 13 37.47 -17.46 -13.59
N LEU A 14 36.33 -17.49 -14.29
CA LEU A 14 35.29 -16.46 -14.23
C LEU A 14 34.50 -16.63 -12.92
N PHE A 15 34.85 -15.87 -11.89
CA PHE A 15 34.01 -15.73 -10.70
C PHE A 15 32.74 -14.95 -11.09
N LEU A 16 31.61 -15.65 -11.21
CA LEU A 16 30.30 -15.02 -11.24
C LEU A 16 30.03 -14.43 -9.85
N SER A 17 30.29 -13.13 -9.69
CA SER A 17 29.81 -12.36 -8.55
C SER A 17 28.29 -12.27 -8.63
N VAL A 18 27.60 -12.98 -7.74
CA VAL A 18 26.17 -12.76 -7.49
C VAL A 18 26.06 -11.42 -6.76
N THR A 19 25.92 -10.33 -7.52
CA THR A 19 25.59 -9.03 -6.95
C THR A 19 24.15 -9.07 -6.44
N PRO A 20 23.86 -8.73 -5.18
CA PRO A 20 22.49 -8.50 -4.74
C PRO A 20 21.89 -7.43 -5.66
N GLY A 21 20.76 -7.75 -6.28
CA GLY A 21 20.09 -6.83 -7.19
C GLY A 21 19.71 -5.57 -6.43
N LEU A 22 20.35 -4.45 -6.78
CA LEU A 22 19.85 -3.12 -6.47
C LEU A 22 18.45 -3.03 -7.06
N GLN A 23 17.43 -3.09 -6.21
CA GLN A 23 16.06 -2.87 -6.63
C GLN A 23 15.90 -1.37 -6.81
N ALA A 24 15.82 -0.93 -8.07
CA ALA A 24 15.65 0.47 -8.40
C ALA A 24 14.31 1.00 -7.87
N ALA A 25 14.27 2.29 -7.52
CA ALA A 25 13.04 2.98 -7.17
C ALA A 25 11.90 2.72 -8.17
N ILE A 26 10.69 2.70 -7.63
CA ILE A 26 9.47 2.52 -8.43
C ILE A 26 8.83 3.90 -8.62
N GLU A 27 8.96 4.44 -9.83
CA GLU A 27 8.23 5.64 -10.27
C GLU A 27 7.02 5.24 -11.13
N LYS A 28 5.84 5.77 -10.81
CA LYS A 28 4.59 5.53 -11.53
C LYS A 28 3.73 6.79 -11.56
N GLU A 29 2.89 6.91 -12.59
CA GLU A 29 1.86 7.95 -12.66
C GLU A 29 0.52 7.35 -12.20
N LEU A 30 -0.14 7.96 -11.22
CA LEU A 30 -1.42 7.51 -10.64
C LEU A 30 -2.65 8.21 -11.25
N GLY A 31 -2.42 8.95 -12.33
CA GLY A 31 -3.42 9.75 -13.04
C GLY A 31 -3.61 11.14 -12.43
N ASN A 32 -4.17 12.06 -13.23
CA ASN A 32 -4.34 13.47 -12.88
C ASN A 32 -3.03 14.17 -12.47
N SER A 33 -1.90 13.80 -13.08
CA SER A 33 -0.58 14.37 -12.79
C SER A 33 -0.06 14.06 -11.38
N LEU A 34 -0.58 13.01 -10.74
CA LEU A 34 -0.08 12.52 -9.45
C LEU A 34 1.04 11.51 -9.66
N ALA A 35 2.27 11.94 -9.41
CA ALA A 35 3.42 11.04 -9.41
C ALA A 35 3.42 10.18 -8.13
N TYR A 36 3.81 8.92 -8.26
CA TYR A 36 4.12 8.01 -7.17
C TYR A 36 5.59 7.64 -7.25
N TYR A 37 6.29 7.77 -6.13
CA TYR A 37 7.69 7.44 -6.00
C TYR A 37 7.92 6.62 -4.75
N ARG A 38 8.43 5.38 -4.90
CA ARG A 38 8.84 4.53 -3.78
C ARG A 38 10.35 4.49 -3.69
N VAL A 39 10.85 4.86 -2.51
CA VAL A 39 12.26 4.71 -2.16
C VAL A 39 12.50 3.27 -1.71
N THR A 40 13.42 2.58 -2.36
CA THR A 40 13.81 1.20 -2.04
C THR A 40 15.21 1.14 -1.46
N ASP A 41 16.12 1.97 -1.96
CA ASP A 41 17.47 2.13 -1.44
C ASP A 41 17.74 3.63 -1.23
N PRO A 42 17.86 4.10 0.02
CA PRO A 42 18.00 5.53 0.29
C PRO A 42 19.28 6.14 -0.30
N GLU A 43 20.36 5.37 -0.48
CA GLU A 43 21.59 5.92 -1.02
C GLU A 43 21.55 5.95 -2.55
N ALA A 44 21.03 4.90 -3.19
CA ALA A 44 20.87 4.87 -4.65
C ALA A 44 19.77 5.82 -5.14
N ASP A 45 18.67 5.95 -4.38
CA ASP A 45 17.51 6.76 -4.76
C ASP A 45 17.61 8.20 -4.26
N ARG A 46 18.70 8.58 -3.58
CA ARG A 46 18.89 9.91 -2.99
C ARG A 46 18.67 11.04 -3.98
N THR A 47 19.36 11.03 -5.12
CA THR A 47 19.21 12.11 -6.10
C THR A 47 17.85 12.04 -6.78
N PRO A 48 17.41 10.88 -7.32
CA PRO A 48 16.09 10.74 -7.92
C PRO A 48 14.90 11.20 -7.04
N VAL A 49 14.90 10.88 -5.74
CA VAL A 49 13.81 11.27 -4.85
C VAL A 49 13.78 12.78 -4.60
N LEU A 50 14.96 13.41 -4.45
CA LEU A 50 15.06 14.85 -4.26
C LEU A 50 14.64 15.61 -5.52
N ASP A 51 14.99 15.09 -6.70
CA ASP A 51 14.55 15.64 -7.98
C ASP A 51 13.02 15.50 -8.14
N ALA A 52 12.44 14.37 -7.76
CA ALA A 52 10.99 14.18 -7.77
C ALA A 52 10.28 15.23 -6.88
N ILE A 53 10.80 15.49 -5.67
CA ILE A 53 10.25 16.51 -4.75
C ILE A 53 10.34 17.94 -5.33
N ALA A 54 11.40 18.22 -6.09
CA ALA A 54 11.64 19.52 -6.70
C ALA A 54 10.80 19.76 -7.96
N LEU A 55 10.61 18.72 -8.78
CA LEU A 55 10.04 18.83 -10.12
C LEU A 55 8.54 18.51 -10.17
N ARG A 56 8.02 17.71 -9.23
CA ARG A 56 6.62 17.27 -9.25
C ARG A 56 5.76 18.12 -8.31
N PRO A 57 4.71 18.80 -8.81
CA PRO A 57 3.81 19.58 -7.96
C PRO A 57 2.90 18.68 -7.12
N ALA A 58 2.47 17.53 -7.64
CA ALA A 58 1.70 16.53 -6.92
C ALA A 58 2.49 15.23 -6.85
N LEU A 59 2.82 14.79 -5.63
CA LEU A 59 3.69 13.64 -5.39
C LEU A 59 3.20 12.81 -4.21
N VAL A 60 3.08 11.50 -4.41
CA VAL A 60 3.03 10.49 -3.36
C VAL A 60 4.43 9.91 -3.19
N LEU A 61 5.02 10.11 -2.02
CA LEU A 61 6.31 9.58 -1.65
C LEU A 61 6.13 8.42 -0.66
N ASP A 62 6.45 7.21 -1.09
CA ASP A 62 6.34 6.00 -0.29
C ASP A 62 7.64 5.69 0.44
N LEU A 63 7.65 5.93 1.75
CA LEU A 63 8.78 5.71 2.67
C LEU A 63 8.46 4.60 3.69
N ARG A 64 7.42 3.80 3.44
CA ARG A 64 7.06 2.67 4.29
C ARG A 64 8.22 1.67 4.34
N SER A 65 8.46 1.11 5.53
CA SER A 65 9.53 0.14 5.79
C SER A 65 10.95 0.61 5.40
N LEU A 66 11.18 1.91 5.22
CA LEU A 66 12.48 2.44 4.83
C LEU A 66 13.40 2.59 6.05
N SER A 67 14.57 1.96 5.97
CA SER A 67 15.69 2.19 6.90
C SER A 67 16.63 3.21 6.29
N VAL A 68 17.02 4.24 7.03
CA VAL A 68 17.75 5.41 6.48
C VAL A 68 18.87 5.89 7.39
N SER A 69 19.88 6.52 6.79
CA SER A 69 20.93 7.28 7.46
C SER A 69 20.45 8.70 7.83
N HIS A 70 21.07 9.32 8.84
CA HIS A 70 20.78 10.72 9.19
C HIS A 70 21.00 11.67 8.00
N GLY A 71 22.07 11.45 7.23
CA GLY A 71 22.37 12.30 6.08
C GLY A 71 21.33 12.25 4.97
N PHE A 72 20.61 11.14 4.79
CA PHE A 72 19.47 11.06 3.89
C PHE A 72 18.26 11.83 4.45
N VAL A 73 17.97 11.66 5.74
CA VAL A 73 16.87 12.35 6.43
C VAL A 73 17.02 13.86 6.34
N ASP A 74 18.22 14.39 6.61
CA ASP A 74 18.49 15.83 6.55
C ASP A 74 18.23 16.39 5.14
N ALA A 75 18.70 15.69 4.10
CA ALA A 75 18.50 16.12 2.73
C ALA A 75 17.02 16.08 2.31
N LEU A 76 16.31 15.02 2.72
CA LEU A 76 14.88 14.88 2.48
C LEU A 76 14.09 15.98 3.18
N GLN A 77 14.39 16.27 4.45
CA GLN A 77 13.72 17.31 5.22
C GLN A 77 13.95 18.69 4.59
N ILE A 78 15.17 19.00 4.18
CA ILE A 78 15.50 20.25 3.46
C ILE A 78 14.68 20.36 2.18
N ALA A 79 14.56 19.28 1.39
CA ALA A 79 13.79 19.29 0.16
C ALA A 79 12.28 19.47 0.39
N LEU A 80 11.72 18.78 1.39
CA LEU A 80 10.30 18.86 1.75
C LEU A 80 9.93 20.21 2.37
N ALA A 81 10.84 20.85 3.09
CA ALA A 81 10.63 22.18 3.68
C ALA A 81 10.60 23.32 2.65
N ARG A 82 11.11 23.09 1.42
CA ARG A 82 11.02 24.09 0.35
C ARG A 82 9.57 24.35 0.00
N THR A 83 9.19 25.63 -0.01
CA THR A 83 7.88 26.07 -0.44
C THR A 83 7.59 25.52 -1.84
N PRO A 84 6.57 24.67 -2.00
CA PRO A 84 6.27 24.12 -3.30
C PRO A 84 5.54 25.18 -4.15
N PRO A 85 5.41 24.97 -5.47
CA PRO A 85 4.61 25.86 -6.31
C PRO A 85 3.16 25.96 -5.78
N PRO A 86 2.43 27.05 -6.08
CA PRO A 86 1.01 27.14 -5.74
C PRO A 86 0.28 25.88 -6.17
N HIS A 87 -0.68 25.43 -5.37
CA HIS A 87 -1.49 24.25 -5.68
C HIS A 87 -0.74 22.91 -5.72
N ALA A 88 0.46 22.85 -5.14
CA ALA A 88 1.17 21.60 -4.96
C ALA A 88 0.76 20.86 -3.68
N VAL A 89 0.83 19.54 -3.73
CA VAL A 89 0.62 18.65 -2.58
C VAL A 89 1.66 17.55 -2.56
N ARG A 90 2.23 17.30 -1.38
CA ARG A 90 3.16 16.19 -1.14
C ARG A 90 2.52 15.26 -0.11
N ILE A 91 2.25 14.03 -0.51
CA ILE A 91 1.69 13.00 0.36
C ILE A 91 2.79 12.01 0.69
N VAL A 92 3.11 11.83 1.97
CA VAL A 92 4.18 10.92 2.41
C VAL A 92 3.57 9.71 3.11
N LEU A 93 3.89 8.51 2.64
CA LEU A 93 3.40 7.27 3.22
C LEU A 93 4.41 6.71 4.23
N LEU A 94 3.94 6.41 5.43
CA LEU A 94 4.71 5.88 6.55
C LEU A 94 3.99 4.68 7.15
N ASN A 95 4.74 3.78 7.78
CA ASN A 95 4.16 2.69 8.55
C ASN A 95 5.01 2.37 9.79
N ALA A 96 4.56 1.39 10.58
CA ALA A 96 5.18 1.08 11.87
C ALA A 96 6.64 0.59 11.75
N THR A 97 7.08 0.17 10.56
CA THR A 97 8.44 -0.31 10.28
C THR A 97 9.34 0.78 9.68
N THR A 98 8.82 1.98 9.38
CA THR A 98 9.64 3.11 8.93
C THR A 98 10.61 3.55 10.05
N SER A 99 11.85 3.90 9.67
CA SER A 99 12.89 4.34 10.61
C SER A 99 12.40 5.43 11.58
N PRO A 100 12.59 5.28 12.90
CA PRO A 100 12.18 6.29 13.88
C PRO A 100 12.79 7.68 13.65
N VAL A 101 14.02 7.75 13.13
CA VAL A 101 14.69 9.02 12.82
C VAL A 101 13.95 9.77 11.71
N LEU A 102 13.45 9.03 10.71
CA LEU A 102 12.67 9.59 9.62
C LEU A 102 11.28 10.05 10.10
N VAL A 103 10.61 9.23 10.91
CA VAL A 103 9.32 9.59 11.53
C VAL A 103 9.45 10.86 12.37
N ALA A 104 10.50 10.97 13.18
CA ALA A 104 10.75 12.15 14.01
C ALA A 104 11.00 13.42 13.17
N ALA A 105 11.73 13.30 12.05
CA ALA A 105 11.99 14.44 11.16
C ALA A 105 10.73 14.92 10.42
N LEU A 106 9.83 14.00 10.06
CA LEU A 106 8.56 14.31 9.40
C LEU A 106 7.46 14.76 10.37
N GLY A 107 7.61 14.54 11.66
CA GLY A 107 6.70 15.04 12.70
C GLY A 107 6.83 16.54 12.96
N GLN A 108 7.77 17.22 12.31
CA GLN A 108 7.86 18.68 12.31
C GLN A 108 6.82 19.27 11.35
N GLU A 109 6.34 20.48 11.60
CA GLU A 109 5.43 21.17 10.67
C GLU A 109 6.14 21.45 9.34
N LEU A 110 5.74 20.74 8.29
CA LEU A 110 6.23 20.92 6.92
C LEU A 110 5.10 21.45 6.04
N PRO A 111 5.29 22.62 5.38
CA PRO A 111 4.23 23.20 4.57
C PRO A 111 3.91 22.29 3.37
N SER A 112 2.61 22.08 3.14
CA SER A 112 2.08 21.30 2.01
C SER A 112 2.51 19.82 1.97
N VAL A 113 2.96 19.28 3.10
CA VAL A 113 3.21 17.86 3.31
C VAL A 113 2.09 17.26 4.14
N ILE A 114 1.56 16.11 3.73
CA ILE A 114 0.54 15.35 4.47
C ILE A 114 1.06 13.93 4.65
N THR A 115 1.15 13.49 5.89
CA THR A 115 1.58 12.15 6.28
C THR A 115 0.39 11.20 6.39
N LEU A 116 0.50 10.04 5.73
CA LEU A 116 -0.50 8.99 5.67
C LEU A 116 0.11 7.65 6.07
N GLY A 117 -0.68 6.81 6.71
CA GLY A 117 -0.23 5.48 7.11
C GLY A 117 -1.26 4.71 7.93
N PRO A 118 -0.99 3.45 8.27
CA PRO A 118 -1.84 2.68 9.17
C PRO A 118 -1.98 3.36 10.52
N ARG A 119 -3.17 3.24 11.13
CA ARG A 119 -3.38 3.72 12.50
C ARG A 119 -2.44 2.96 13.44
N SER A 120 -1.46 3.69 13.98
CA SER A 120 -0.48 3.16 14.91
C SER A 120 -0.30 4.11 16.10
N PRO A 121 -0.17 3.61 17.34
CA PRO A 121 0.16 4.43 18.50
C PRO A 121 1.60 4.99 18.42
N SER A 122 2.48 4.42 17.60
CA SER A 122 3.87 4.84 17.46
C SER A 122 4.10 5.94 16.41
N LEU A 123 3.07 6.32 15.66
CA LEU A 123 3.17 7.29 14.56
C LEU A 123 2.19 8.43 14.78
N SER A 124 2.70 9.66 14.75
CA SER A 124 1.86 10.86 14.61
C SER A 124 1.69 11.14 13.12
N LEU A 125 0.55 10.77 12.57
CA LEU A 125 0.19 10.96 11.16
C LEU A 125 -0.92 12.00 11.05
N ASP A 126 -0.90 12.80 9.98
CA ASP A 126 -1.99 13.73 9.67
C ASP A 126 -3.29 12.97 9.39
N ILE A 127 -3.19 11.83 8.70
CA ILE A 127 -4.31 10.95 8.39
C ILE A 127 -3.94 9.50 8.69
N ALA A 128 -4.50 8.97 9.77
CA ALA A 128 -4.42 7.55 10.13
C ALA A 128 -5.49 6.72 9.40
N VAL A 129 -5.06 5.74 8.62
CA VAL A 129 -5.91 4.82 7.85
C VAL A 129 -6.28 3.61 8.72
N ALA A 130 -7.55 3.22 8.70
CA ALA A 130 -8.06 2.09 9.48
C ALA A 130 -7.72 0.75 8.79
N ILE A 131 -6.47 0.33 8.90
CA ILE A 131 -5.93 -0.95 8.42
C ILE A 131 -4.97 -1.52 9.47
N SER A 132 -4.85 -2.85 9.55
CA SER A 132 -3.83 -3.50 10.39
C SER A 132 -2.42 -3.25 9.84
N ASN A 133 -1.41 -3.26 10.70
CA ASN A 133 -0.01 -3.11 10.26
C ASN A 133 0.41 -4.29 9.37
N GLU A 134 -0.11 -5.48 9.65
CA GLU A 134 0.16 -6.70 8.90
C GLU A 134 -0.41 -6.61 7.47
N ASP A 135 -1.63 -6.09 7.32
CA ASP A 135 -2.26 -5.94 6.00
C ASP A 135 -1.61 -4.84 5.17
N ASP A 136 -1.22 -3.71 5.78
CA ASP A 136 -0.42 -2.68 5.11
C ASP A 136 0.92 -3.25 4.63
N LEU A 137 1.63 -3.98 5.48
CA LEU A 137 2.91 -4.58 5.10
C LEU A 137 2.74 -5.61 3.97
N ARG A 138 1.65 -6.38 3.99
CA ARG A 138 1.30 -7.32 2.93
C ARG A 138 1.05 -6.61 1.60
N ALA A 139 0.30 -5.50 1.62
CA ALA A 139 0.01 -4.70 0.43
C ALA A 139 1.26 -3.98 -0.11
N PHE A 140 2.06 -3.40 0.78
CA PHE A 140 3.36 -2.80 0.46
C PHE A 140 4.31 -3.81 -0.22
N ASN A 141 4.37 -5.05 0.28
CA ASN A 141 5.19 -6.10 -0.31
C ASN A 141 4.62 -6.61 -1.64
N ALA A 142 3.30 -6.62 -1.82
CA ALA A 142 2.68 -7.03 -3.07
C ALA A 142 3.12 -6.16 -4.26
N LEU A 143 3.37 -4.87 -4.03
CA LEU A 143 3.93 -3.99 -5.05
C LEU A 143 5.37 -4.38 -5.44
N ALA A 144 6.20 -4.73 -4.44
CA ALA A 144 7.59 -5.14 -4.68
C ALA A 144 7.69 -6.48 -5.43
N THR A 145 6.70 -7.37 -5.26
CA THR A 145 6.61 -8.64 -5.97
C THR A 145 5.96 -8.54 -7.36
N GLY A 146 5.71 -7.33 -7.84
CA GLY A 146 5.26 -7.06 -9.21
C GLY A 146 3.75 -6.97 -9.39
N THR A 147 2.96 -6.89 -8.31
CA THR A 147 1.53 -6.59 -8.43
C THR A 147 1.35 -5.19 -9.02
N PRO A 148 0.60 -5.02 -10.13
CA PRO A 148 0.37 -3.71 -10.71
C PRO A 148 -0.31 -2.77 -9.72
N VAL A 149 0.14 -1.51 -9.66
CA VAL A 149 -0.43 -0.48 -8.77
C VAL A 149 -1.94 -0.35 -8.96
N ASP A 150 -2.42 -0.39 -10.20
CA ASP A 150 -3.86 -0.31 -10.51
C ASP A 150 -4.69 -1.41 -9.83
N LYS A 151 -4.12 -2.58 -9.58
CA LYS A 151 -4.80 -3.67 -8.84
C LYS A 151 -4.79 -3.45 -7.34
N LEU A 152 -3.83 -2.70 -6.82
CA LEU A 152 -3.70 -2.38 -5.40
C LEU A 152 -4.60 -1.21 -5.00
N ILE A 153 -4.91 -0.29 -5.92
CA ILE A 153 -5.72 0.91 -5.63
C ILE A 153 -7.17 0.83 -6.11
N ASN A 154 -7.51 -0.14 -6.96
CA ASN A 154 -8.89 -0.35 -7.40
C ASN A 154 -9.45 -1.60 -6.76
N ASP A 155 -10.45 -1.43 -5.90
CA ASP A 155 -11.30 -2.53 -5.45
C ASP A 155 -12.25 -2.92 -6.59
N SER A 156 -11.81 -3.81 -7.48
CA SER A 156 -12.71 -4.45 -8.45
C SER A 156 -13.56 -5.52 -7.77
N ARG A 157 -14.22 -5.17 -6.66
CA ARG A 157 -15.31 -5.98 -6.14
C ARG A 157 -16.44 -5.91 -7.15
N GLU A 158 -16.60 -6.99 -7.92
CA GLU A 158 -17.83 -7.21 -8.66
C GLU A 158 -18.98 -7.15 -7.67
N LYS A 159 -19.68 -6.02 -7.64
CA LYS A 159 -20.92 -5.91 -6.89
C LYS A 159 -21.83 -7.00 -7.43
N ARG A 160 -22.17 -7.97 -6.57
CA ARG A 160 -23.14 -9.00 -6.88
C ARG A 160 -24.41 -8.28 -7.32
N ARG A 161 -24.71 -8.33 -8.62
CA ARG A 161 -25.97 -7.80 -9.13
C ARG A 161 -27.04 -8.75 -8.64
N TYR A 162 -27.76 -8.33 -7.62
CA TYR A 162 -29.01 -8.99 -7.29
C TYR A 162 -29.99 -8.61 -8.38
N ASP A 163 -30.28 -9.57 -9.26
CA ASP A 163 -31.38 -9.45 -10.21
C ASP A 163 -32.67 -9.35 -9.40
N GLU A 164 -33.42 -8.28 -9.58
CA GLU A 164 -34.69 -8.06 -8.87
C GLU A 164 -35.66 -9.22 -9.12
N ALA A 165 -35.61 -9.86 -10.30
CA ALA A 165 -36.40 -11.05 -10.59
C ALA A 165 -36.06 -12.23 -9.67
N LYS A 166 -34.77 -12.38 -9.34
CA LYS A 166 -34.30 -13.41 -8.41
C LYS A 166 -34.67 -13.09 -6.97
N LEU A 167 -34.62 -11.81 -6.57
CA LEU A 167 -35.08 -11.37 -5.24
C LEU A 167 -36.58 -11.62 -5.04
N VAL A 168 -37.41 -11.36 -6.06
CA VAL A 168 -38.85 -11.65 -6.01
C VAL A 168 -39.11 -13.15 -5.95
N GLN A 169 -38.35 -13.95 -6.70
CA GLN A 169 -38.45 -15.41 -6.68
C GLN A 169 -38.00 -16.01 -5.35
N ASP A 170 -36.90 -15.53 -4.77
CA ASP A 170 -36.39 -15.97 -3.47
C ASP A 170 -37.39 -15.63 -2.35
N HIS A 171 -38.01 -14.43 -2.41
CA HIS A 171 -39.08 -14.03 -1.49
C HIS A 171 -40.35 -14.89 -1.67
N ALA A 172 -40.79 -15.15 -2.90
CA ALA A 172 -41.94 -16.00 -3.20
C ALA A 172 -41.73 -17.46 -2.77
N ASN A 173 -40.48 -17.93 -2.79
CA ASN A 173 -40.09 -19.28 -2.35
C ASN A 173 -39.79 -19.36 -0.85
N GLY A 174 -39.99 -18.28 -0.08
CA GLY A 174 -39.75 -18.27 1.36
C GLY A 174 -38.28 -18.38 1.76
N VAL A 175 -37.34 -18.07 0.86
CA VAL A 175 -35.92 -18.01 1.17
C VAL A 175 -35.65 -16.66 1.84
N THR A 176 -35.62 -16.65 3.17
CA THR A 176 -35.10 -15.50 3.93
C THR A 176 -33.60 -15.40 3.71
N ALA A 177 -33.13 -14.17 3.47
CA ALA A 177 -31.70 -13.88 3.53
C ALA A 177 -31.16 -14.36 4.89
N PRO A 178 -29.95 -14.94 4.95
CA PRO A 178 -29.35 -15.30 6.23
C PRO A 178 -29.35 -14.05 7.11
N ASP A 179 -29.98 -14.15 8.28
CA ASP A 179 -30.09 -13.06 9.22
C ASP A 179 -28.70 -12.43 9.40
N SER A 180 -28.58 -11.18 8.95
CA SER A 180 -27.50 -10.34 9.43
C SER A 180 -27.76 -10.22 10.92
N VAL A 181 -27.02 -10.99 11.72
CA VAL A 181 -27.07 -10.95 13.17
C VAL A 181 -26.71 -9.52 13.56
N LEU A 182 -27.74 -8.70 13.77
CA LEU A 182 -27.63 -7.46 14.50
C LEU A 182 -27.20 -7.85 15.92
N PRO A 183 -26.22 -7.16 16.53
CA PRO A 183 -25.84 -7.45 17.90
C PRO A 183 -27.06 -7.31 18.81
N ALA A 184 -27.38 -8.38 19.52
CA ALA A 184 -28.49 -8.43 20.44
C ALA A 184 -28.12 -7.67 21.72
N GLU A 185 -28.56 -6.41 21.84
CA GLU A 185 -28.81 -5.76 23.13
C GLU A 185 -30.07 -4.90 23.04
N ALA A 186 -31.21 -5.54 23.23
CA ALA A 186 -32.37 -4.97 23.88
C ALA A 186 -33.15 -6.13 24.49
N GLU A 187 -32.97 -6.31 25.80
CA GLU A 187 -33.80 -7.17 26.64
C GLU A 187 -35.28 -6.76 26.46
N ASP A 188 -36.17 -7.69 26.12
CA ASP A 188 -37.35 -8.00 26.96
C ASP A 188 -38.17 -9.20 26.43
N ASP A 189 -38.69 -9.97 27.39
CA ASP A 189 -39.82 -10.91 27.38
C ASP A 189 -39.88 -12.17 26.46
N THR A 190 -39.46 -13.28 27.08
CA THR A 190 -40.13 -14.60 27.18
C THR A 190 -40.94 -15.16 25.99
N VAL A 191 -40.46 -16.26 25.38
CA VAL A 191 -41.23 -17.52 25.21
C VAL A 191 -40.25 -18.71 25.22
N LYS A 192 -40.54 -19.70 26.08
CA LYS A 192 -39.91 -21.03 26.14
C LYS A 192 -40.27 -21.88 24.91
N THR A 193 -39.27 -22.52 24.30
CA THR A 193 -39.41 -23.91 23.82
C THR A 193 -38.06 -24.63 23.78
N GLU A 194 -38.08 -25.85 24.31
CA GLU A 194 -36.97 -26.80 24.53
C GLU A 194 -36.51 -27.56 23.26
N PRO A 195 -35.42 -28.35 23.33
CA PRO A 195 -34.52 -28.64 22.21
C PRO A 195 -34.82 -29.96 21.49
N THR A 196 -34.38 -30.11 20.24
CA THR A 196 -34.07 -31.43 19.62
C THR A 196 -33.24 -31.27 18.32
N PRO A 197 -32.59 -32.33 17.79
CA PRO A 197 -31.16 -32.30 17.53
C PRO A 197 -30.79 -32.50 16.04
N SER A 198 -29.53 -32.20 15.74
CA SER A 198 -28.68 -32.74 14.66
C SER A 198 -29.31 -33.04 13.28
N LYS A 199 -28.89 -32.27 12.27
CA LYS A 199 -28.55 -32.88 10.98
C LYS A 199 -27.40 -32.17 10.27
N LYS A 200 -26.41 -33.02 9.95
CA LYS A 200 -25.15 -32.80 9.24
C LYS A 200 -25.30 -31.98 7.94
N SER A 201 -24.35 -31.06 7.74
CA SER A 201 -23.70 -30.72 6.47
C SER A 201 -23.49 -31.94 5.57
N PRO A 202 -23.48 -31.83 4.22
CA PRO A 202 -22.37 -31.12 3.57
C PRO A 202 -22.70 -30.49 2.21
N GLU A 203 -22.30 -29.23 2.01
CA GLU A 203 -21.99 -28.78 0.65
C GLU A 203 -20.55 -28.30 0.54
N ALA A 204 -19.84 -29.10 -0.25
CA ALA A 204 -18.47 -28.97 -0.66
C ALA A 204 -18.20 -27.63 -1.37
N GLY A 205 -17.12 -26.99 -0.96
CA GLY A 205 -16.03 -26.74 -1.90
C GLY A 205 -16.27 -25.68 -2.97
N LYS A 206 -16.55 -24.44 -2.59
CA LYS A 206 -15.87 -23.32 -3.25
C LYS A 206 -14.66 -22.97 -2.42
N LYS A 207 -13.47 -23.26 -2.96
CA LYS A 207 -12.22 -22.69 -2.48
C LYS A 207 -12.44 -21.18 -2.50
N ALA A 208 -12.64 -20.57 -1.34
CA ALA A 208 -12.74 -19.11 -1.25
C ALA A 208 -11.45 -18.57 -1.84
N GLU A 209 -11.53 -17.87 -2.97
CA GLU A 209 -10.38 -17.16 -3.50
C GLU A 209 -9.89 -16.22 -2.39
N PRO A 210 -8.57 -16.17 -2.14
CA PRO A 210 -8.04 -15.27 -1.13
C PRO A 210 -8.47 -13.83 -1.48
N PRO A 211 -8.89 -13.04 -0.49
CA PRO A 211 -9.36 -11.68 -0.73
C PRO A 211 -8.29 -10.89 -1.50
N PRO A 212 -8.70 -10.00 -2.42
CA PRO A 212 -7.76 -9.19 -3.17
C PRO A 212 -6.91 -8.36 -2.22
N ILE A 213 -5.60 -8.29 -2.48
CA ILE A 213 -4.68 -7.45 -1.73
C ILE A 213 -4.88 -6.02 -2.22
N ILE A 214 -5.37 -5.15 -1.33
CA ILE A 214 -5.61 -3.73 -1.59
C ILE A 214 -4.68 -2.92 -0.69
N ASP A 215 -4.02 -1.91 -1.27
CA ASP A 215 -3.22 -0.95 -0.53
C ASP A 215 -4.10 0.25 -0.15
N LEU A 216 -4.81 0.12 0.98
CA LEU A 216 -5.73 1.15 1.46
C LEU A 216 -5.03 2.49 1.77
N VAL A 217 -3.75 2.46 2.10
CA VAL A 217 -2.96 3.67 2.37
C VAL A 217 -2.70 4.42 1.07
N LEU A 218 -2.23 3.72 0.04
CA LEU A 218 -2.01 4.28 -1.29
C LEU A 218 -3.33 4.72 -1.94
N GLU A 219 -4.38 3.91 -1.84
CA GLU A 219 -5.73 4.27 -2.31
C GLU A 219 -6.20 5.58 -1.66
N ARG A 220 -6.00 5.73 -0.34
CA ARG A 220 -6.39 6.94 0.38
C ARG A 220 -5.62 8.17 -0.09
N ALA A 221 -4.33 8.03 -0.40
CA ALA A 221 -3.52 9.11 -0.98
C ALA A 221 -4.08 9.58 -2.33
N VAL A 222 -4.45 8.64 -3.21
CA VAL A 222 -5.08 8.94 -4.50
C VAL A 222 -6.43 9.63 -4.31
N GLN A 223 -7.27 9.13 -3.42
CA GLN A 223 -8.58 9.73 -3.11
C GLN A 223 -8.44 11.15 -2.56
N LEU A 224 -7.46 11.39 -1.68
CA LEU A 224 -7.19 12.71 -1.11
C LEU A 224 -6.81 13.71 -2.19
N HIS A 225 -5.84 13.37 -3.04
CA HIS A 225 -5.43 14.22 -4.16
C HIS A 225 -6.60 14.57 -5.08
N ARG A 226 -7.38 13.56 -5.50
CA ARG A 226 -8.56 13.76 -6.36
C ARG A 226 -9.61 14.65 -5.70
N SER A 227 -9.80 14.53 -4.39
CA SER A 227 -10.73 15.36 -3.63
C SER A 227 -10.26 16.82 -3.59
N LEU A 228 -8.97 17.06 -3.36
CA LEU A 228 -8.41 18.41 -3.33
C LEU A 228 -8.50 19.10 -4.71
N LEU A 229 -8.25 18.37 -5.80
CA LEU A 229 -8.49 18.84 -7.16
C LEU A 229 -9.95 19.20 -7.41
N ALA A 230 -10.88 18.31 -7.04
CA ALA A 230 -12.32 18.56 -7.20
C ALA A 230 -12.81 19.81 -6.43
N LEU A 231 -12.18 20.09 -5.28
CA LEU A 231 -12.44 21.27 -4.47
C LEU A 231 -11.70 22.53 -4.94
N LYS A 232 -10.93 22.47 -6.03
CA LYS A 232 -10.09 23.57 -6.55
C LYS A 232 -9.13 24.12 -5.48
N LYS A 233 -8.63 23.23 -4.63
CA LYS A 233 -7.59 23.53 -3.63
C LYS A 233 -6.19 23.24 -4.18
N LEU A 234 -6.13 22.44 -5.24
CA LEU A 234 -5.00 22.25 -6.13
C LEU A 234 -5.40 22.71 -7.56
#